data_AF-A0A973RSW7-F1
#
_entry.id   AF-A0A973RSW7-F1
#
_cell.length_a   1.000
_cell.length_b   1.000
_cell.length_c   1.000
_cell.angle_alpha   90.00
_cell.angle_beta   90.00
_cell.angle_gamma   90.00
#
_symmetry.space_group_name_H-M   'P 1'
#
loop_
_entity.id
_entity.type
_entity.pdbx_description
1 polymer ?
#
loop_
_entity_poly.entity_id
_entity_poly.type
_entity_poly.pdbx_seq_one_letter_code
_entity_poly.pdbx_strand_id
1 'polypeptide(L)'
;MKDPVWKQADKAWSTCMRTAGYHHATPTDAQIGEDRQREELEAWLSARPQGPDAPSALEKQTATADDRCKQRTGYVRTVHAVDLRTQNQLIAKNRAKQRRWNRDAVRRAHDILEGRS
;
A
#
# COMPACT_ATOMS: atom_id res chain seq x y z
N MET A 1 3.76 -6.01 8.15
CA MET A 1 2.58 -6.90 8.29
C MET A 1 2.84 -8.00 9.32
N LYS A 2 1.85 -8.49 10.08
CA LYS A 2 2.02 -9.63 11.03
C LYS A 2 1.70 -11.00 10.41
N ASP A 3 0.95 -11.03 9.31
CA ASP A 3 0.58 -12.28 8.63
C ASP A 3 1.83 -13.00 8.07
N PRO A 4 2.04 -14.29 8.41
CA PRO A 4 3.24 -15.02 7.99
C PRO A 4 3.30 -15.25 6.47
N VAL A 5 2.16 -15.38 5.80
CA VAL A 5 2.09 -15.54 4.34
C VAL A 5 2.52 -14.25 3.66
N TRP A 6 2.09 -13.09 4.18
CA TRP A 6 2.55 -11.80 3.69
C TRP A 6 4.07 -11.63 3.89
N LYS A 7 4.59 -11.94 5.08
CA LYS A 7 6.04 -11.88 5.34
C LYS A 7 6.85 -12.77 4.39
N GLN A 8 6.33 -13.94 4.05
CA GLN A 8 6.97 -14.82 3.07
C GLN A 8 6.96 -14.20 1.66
N ALA A 9 5.86 -13.56 1.27
CA ALA A 9 5.78 -12.82 0.01
C ALA A 9 6.80 -11.66 -0.02
N ASP A 10 6.91 -10.88 1.07
CA ASP A 10 7.92 -9.81 1.21
C ASP A 10 9.33 -10.38 1.03
N LYS A 11 9.66 -11.50 1.69
CA LYS A 11 10.98 -12.13 1.57
C LYS A 11 11.28 -12.62 0.15
N ALA A 12 10.30 -13.20 -0.54
CA ALA A 12 10.47 -13.66 -1.92
C ALA A 12 10.71 -12.49 -2.87
N TRP A 13 9.89 -11.43 -2.76
CA TRP A 13 10.05 -10.20 -3.51
C TRP A 13 11.39 -9.52 -3.23
N SER A 14 11.78 -9.36 -1.96
CA SER A 14 13.05 -8.74 -1.56
C SER A 14 14.25 -9.51 -2.09
N THR A 15 14.16 -10.85 -2.13
CA THR A 15 15.20 -11.67 -2.75
C THR A 15 15.33 -11.42 -4.25
N CYS A 16 14.22 -11.25 -4.97
CA CYS A 16 14.24 -10.85 -6.38
C CYS A 16 14.84 -9.45 -6.56
N MET A 17 14.44 -8.48 -5.74
CA MET A 17 14.97 -7.10 -5.78
C MET A 17 16.49 -7.07 -5.54
N ARG A 18 17.00 -7.88 -4.60
CA ARG A 18 18.44 -8.02 -4.38
C ARG A 18 19.19 -8.55 -5.60
N THR A 19 18.60 -9.49 -6.34
CA THR A 19 19.18 -9.94 -7.63
C THR A 19 19.19 -8.82 -8.68
N ALA A 20 18.27 -7.86 -8.58
CA ALA A 20 18.21 -6.68 -9.44
C ALA A 20 19.07 -5.51 -8.93
N GLY A 21 19.80 -5.67 -7.82
CA GLY A 21 20.70 -4.64 -7.26
C GLY A 21 20.08 -3.76 -6.17
N TYR A 22 18.85 -4.03 -5.74
CA TYR A 22 18.15 -3.24 -4.72
C TYR A 22 18.08 -3.95 -3.36
N HIS A 23 18.18 -3.19 -2.27
CA HIS A 23 18.27 -3.74 -0.91
C HIS A 23 17.03 -3.47 -0.03
N HIS A 24 15.85 -3.41 -0.65
CA HIS A 24 14.59 -3.19 0.04
C HIS A 24 14.10 -4.44 0.77
N ALA A 25 13.62 -4.29 2.00
CA ALA A 25 13.01 -5.39 2.76
C ALA A 25 11.54 -5.60 2.37
N THR A 26 10.84 -4.52 2.02
CA THR A 26 9.44 -4.51 1.61
C THR A 26 9.20 -3.61 0.38
N PRO A 27 8.12 -3.82 -0.39
CA PRO A 27 7.77 -2.90 -1.48
C PRO A 27 7.50 -1.47 -1.03
N THR A 28 7.13 -1.25 0.24
CA THR A 28 6.98 0.09 0.80
C THR A 28 8.33 0.80 0.91
N ASP A 29 9.40 0.09 1.24
CA ASP A 29 10.74 0.70 1.30
C ASP A 29 11.19 1.17 -0.10
N ALA A 30 10.88 0.39 -1.14
CA ALA A 30 11.15 0.77 -2.54
C ALA A 30 10.34 2.00 -2.98
N GLN A 31 9.11 2.13 -2.49
CA GLN A 31 8.25 3.28 -2.74
C GLN A 31 8.79 4.55 -2.05
N ILE A 32 9.25 4.43 -0.80
CA ILE A 32 9.84 5.55 -0.06
C ILE A 32 11.16 5.99 -0.69
N GLY A 33 11.97 5.03 -1.17
CA GLY A 33 13.18 5.33 -1.93
C GLY A 33 14.30 5.97 -1.11
N GLU A 34 14.47 5.60 0.16
CA GLU A 34 15.54 6.15 1.01
C GLU A 34 16.95 5.93 0.42
N ASP A 35 17.13 4.88 -0.37
CA ASP A 35 18.37 4.51 -1.06
C ASP A 35 18.75 5.43 -2.22
N ARG A 36 17.82 6.27 -2.70
CA ARG A 36 18.00 7.17 -3.84
C ARG A 36 17.83 8.66 -3.49
N GLN A 37 17.54 9.00 -2.24
CA GLN A 37 17.23 10.38 -1.84
C GLN A 37 18.34 11.39 -2.17
N ARG A 38 19.61 11.01 -1.96
CA ARG A 38 20.74 11.92 -2.19
C ARG A 38 20.91 12.21 -3.68
N GLU A 39 20.99 11.16 -4.48
CA GLU A 39 21.18 11.24 -5.92
C GLU A 39 20.00 11.96 -6.58
N GLU A 40 18.78 11.75 -6.08
CA GLU A 40 17.59 12.45 -6.57
C GLU A 40 17.58 13.93 -6.19
N LEU A 41 18.01 14.27 -4.98
CA LEU A 41 18.19 15.66 -4.58
C LEU A 41 19.24 16.36 -5.44
N GLU A 42 20.39 15.71 -5.69
CA GLU A 42 21.44 16.24 -6.58
C GLU A 42 20.93 16.42 -8.01
N ALA A 43 20.20 15.44 -8.55
CA ALA A 43 19.59 15.52 -9.86
C ALA A 43 18.56 16.66 -9.95
N TRP A 44 17.78 16.87 -8.89
CA TRP A 44 16.79 17.95 -8.82
C TRP A 44 17.46 19.33 -8.79
N LEU A 45 18.55 19.48 -8.05
CA LEU A 45 19.32 20.73 -7.96
C LEU A 45 20.10 21.05 -9.23
N SER A 46 20.50 20.04 -10.01
CA SER A 46 21.32 20.19 -11.22
C SER A 46 20.55 20.23 -12.53
N ALA A 47 19.30 19.73 -12.56
CA ALA A 47 18.48 19.69 -13.76
C ALA A 47 17.61 20.94 -13.94
N ARG A 48 17.13 21.16 -15.19
CA ARG A 48 16.01 22.09 -15.42
C ARG A 48 14.80 21.64 -14.60
N PRO A 49 13.97 22.56 -14.06
CA PRO A 49 12.83 22.20 -13.24
C PRO A 49 11.92 21.25 -14.01
N GLN A 50 11.86 19.99 -13.59
CA GLN A 50 10.71 19.15 -13.87
C GLN A 50 9.61 19.56 -12.88
N GLY A 51 8.34 19.30 -13.23
CA GLY A 51 7.26 19.51 -12.27
C GLY A 51 7.58 18.78 -10.96
N PRO A 52 7.17 19.32 -9.79
CA PRO A 52 7.53 18.76 -8.49
C PRO A 52 7.09 17.28 -8.31
N ASP A 53 6.14 16.83 -9.13
CA ASP A 53 5.59 15.47 -9.09
C ASP A 53 6.15 14.54 -10.18
N ALA A 54 7.14 14.98 -10.97
CA ALA A 54 7.69 14.18 -12.05
C ALA A 54 8.65 13.11 -11.50
N PRO A 55 8.44 11.81 -11.79
CA PRO A 55 9.30 10.76 -11.26
C PRO A 55 10.70 10.81 -11.86
N SER A 56 11.70 10.59 -11.01
CA SER A 56 13.11 10.58 -11.39
C SER A 56 13.46 9.40 -12.30
N ALA A 57 14.64 9.41 -12.92
CA ALA A 57 15.12 8.25 -13.68
C ALA A 57 15.37 7.03 -12.78
N LEU A 58 15.92 7.25 -11.58
CA LEU A 58 16.17 6.19 -10.60
C LEU A 58 14.85 5.60 -10.09
N GLU A 59 13.86 6.46 -9.81
CA GLU A 59 12.52 6.04 -9.44
C GLU A 59 11.89 5.10 -10.47
N LYS A 60 11.94 5.49 -11.75
CA LYS A 60 11.41 4.69 -12.86
C LYS A 60 12.10 3.34 -12.96
N GLN A 61 13.43 3.29 -12.74
CA GLN A 61 14.19 2.04 -12.75
C GLN A 61 13.76 1.13 -11.58
N THR A 62 13.69 1.68 -10.37
CA THR A 62 13.25 0.93 -9.17
C THR A 62 11.82 0.42 -9.34
N ALA A 63 10.90 1.25 -9.83
CA ALA A 63 9.51 0.86 -10.09
C ALA A 63 9.39 -0.25 -11.15
N THR A 64 10.23 -0.20 -12.19
CA THR A 64 10.26 -1.25 -13.22
C THR A 64 10.76 -2.58 -12.65
N ALA A 65 11.80 -2.54 -11.80
CA ALA A 65 12.31 -3.73 -11.13
C ALA A 65 11.27 -4.31 -10.14
N ASP A 66 10.62 -3.43 -9.37
CA ASP A 66 9.55 -3.78 -8.45
C ASP A 66 8.40 -4.50 -9.16
N ASP A 67 7.88 -3.95 -10.26
CA ASP A 67 6.78 -4.58 -11.02
C ASP A 67 7.17 -5.97 -11.55
N ARG A 68 8.35 -6.10 -12.14
CA ARG A 68 8.89 -7.39 -12.61
C ARG A 68 9.02 -8.39 -11.47
N CYS A 69 9.55 -7.96 -10.33
CA CYS A 69 9.70 -8.82 -9.16
C CYS A 69 8.35 -9.21 -8.54
N LYS A 70 7.38 -8.29 -8.50
CA LYS A 70 6.00 -8.58 -8.07
C LYS A 70 5.32 -9.59 -8.98
N GLN A 71 5.47 -9.45 -10.29
CA GLN A 71 4.94 -10.40 -11.26
C GLN A 71 5.60 -11.77 -11.10
N ARG A 72 6.94 -11.83 -11.10
CA ARG A 72 7.72 -13.09 -11.03
C ARG A 72 7.44 -13.89 -9.76
N THR A 73 7.25 -13.21 -8.63
CA THR A 73 7.02 -13.86 -7.32
C THR A 73 5.54 -14.08 -7.03
N GLY A 74 4.63 -13.57 -7.87
CA GLY A 74 3.20 -13.58 -7.59
C GLY A 74 2.82 -12.77 -6.34
N TYR A 75 3.63 -11.76 -5.98
CA TYR A 75 3.49 -10.97 -4.76
C TYR A 75 2.08 -10.39 -4.60
N VAL A 76 1.62 -9.68 -5.63
CA VAL A 76 0.33 -8.95 -5.60
C VAL A 76 -0.83 -9.91 -5.35
N ARG A 77 -0.85 -11.06 -6.04
CA ARG A 77 -1.90 -12.08 -5.85
C ARG A 77 -1.91 -12.61 -4.42
N THR A 78 -0.75 -12.94 -3.88
CA THR A 78 -0.62 -13.49 -2.52
C THR A 78 -1.07 -12.49 -1.47
N VAL A 79 -0.56 -11.27 -1.55
CA VAL A 79 -0.88 -10.18 -0.62
C VAL A 79 -2.36 -9.81 -0.71
N HIS A 80 -2.93 -9.70 -1.91
CA HIS A 80 -4.34 -9.42 -2.11
C HIS A 80 -5.24 -10.49 -1.48
N ALA A 81 -4.91 -11.77 -1.62
CA ALA A 81 -5.68 -12.85 -1.00
C ALA A 81 -5.64 -12.80 0.54
N VAL A 82 -4.48 -12.44 1.13
CA VAL A 82 -4.35 -12.22 2.58
C VAL A 82 -5.20 -11.04 3.02
N ASP A 83 -5.10 -9.91 2.31
CA ASP A 83 -5.85 -8.69 2.61
C ASP A 83 -7.37 -8.93 2.57
N LEU A 84 -7.88 -9.57 1.51
CA LEU A 84 -9.30 -9.93 1.41
C LEU A 84 -9.76 -10.83 2.56
N ARG A 85 -8.95 -11.82 2.96
CA ARG A 85 -9.27 -12.68 4.11
C ARG A 85 -9.38 -11.85 5.39
N THR A 86 -8.43 -10.96 5.64
CA THR A 86 -8.43 -10.08 6.83
C THR A 86 -9.62 -9.13 6.81
N GLN A 87 -9.91 -8.48 5.68
CA GLN A 87 -11.06 -7.59 5.53
C GLN A 87 -12.37 -8.34 5.78
N ASN A 88 -12.56 -9.52 5.19
CA ASN A 88 -13.76 -10.33 5.40
C ASN A 88 -13.96 -10.74 6.86
N GLN A 89 -12.88 -11.09 7.58
CA GLN A 89 -12.95 -11.38 9.01
C GLN A 89 -13.36 -10.15 9.83
N LEU A 90 -12.80 -8.98 9.51
CA LEU A 90 -13.16 -7.72 10.19
C LEU A 90 -14.61 -7.33 9.90
N ILE A 91 -15.08 -7.49 8.66
CA ILE A 91 -16.48 -7.25 8.27
C ILE A 91 -17.40 -8.19 9.06
N ALA A 92 -17.10 -9.48 9.09
CA ALA A 92 -17.89 -10.47 9.82
C ALA A 92 -17.97 -10.13 11.31
N LYS A 93 -16.84 -9.78 11.93
CA LYS A 93 -16.75 -9.39 13.35
C LYS A 93 -17.55 -8.13 13.68
N ASN A 94 -17.63 -7.17 12.76
CA ASN A 94 -18.26 -5.87 13.02
C ASN A 94 -19.68 -5.73 12.46
N ARG A 95 -20.20 -6.74 11.75
CA ARG A 95 -21.50 -6.69 11.06
C ARG A 95 -22.66 -6.28 11.97
N ALA A 96 -22.73 -6.82 13.20
CA ALA A 96 -23.78 -6.48 14.15
C ALA A 96 -23.69 -5.01 14.63
N LYS A 97 -22.46 -4.54 14.91
CA LYS A 97 -22.20 -3.15 15.30
C LYS A 97 -22.59 -2.19 14.17
N GLN A 98 -22.20 -2.50 12.93
CA GLN A 98 -22.56 -1.72 11.75
C GLN A 98 -24.10 -1.64 11.57
N ARG A 99 -24.81 -2.76 11.69
CA ARG A 99 -26.29 -2.77 11.63
C ARG A 99 -26.93 -1.92 12.71
N ARG A 100 -26.39 -1.97 13.94
CA ARG A 100 -26.87 -1.12 15.04
C ARG A 100 -26.65 0.36 14.73
N TRP A 101 -25.45 0.73 14.27
CA TRP A 101 -25.14 2.11 13.90
C TRP A 101 -26.07 2.64 12.80
N ASN A 102 -26.36 1.83 11.78
CA ASN A 102 -27.29 2.22 10.73
C ASN A 102 -28.71 2.45 11.28
N ARG A 103 -29.20 1.57 12.17
CA ARG A 103 -30.51 1.77 12.81
C ARG A 103 -30.56 3.03 13.67
N ASP A 104 -29.50 3.27 14.45
CA ASP A 104 -29.39 4.46 15.29
C ASP A 104 -29.37 5.74 14.45
N ALA A 105 -28.66 5.73 13.32
CA ALA A 105 -28.61 6.86 12.39
C ALA A 105 -29.99 7.16 11.76
N VAL A 106 -30.71 6.12 11.31
CA VAL A 106 -32.07 6.27 10.76
C VAL A 106 -33.04 6.83 11.80
N ARG A 107 -33.01 6.32 13.03
CA ARG A 107 -33.85 6.82 14.12
C ARG A 107 -33.58 8.31 14.39
N ARG A 108 -32.30 8.69 14.52
CA ARG A 108 -31.95 10.10 14.75
C ARG A 108 -32.38 11.00 13.60
N ALA A 109 -32.26 10.55 12.36
CA ALA A 109 -32.73 11.31 11.21
C ALA A 109 -34.26 11.54 11.28
N HIS A 110 -35.02 10.53 11.67
CA HIS A 110 -36.47 10.66 11.89
C HIS A 110 -36.80 11.65 13.01
N ASP A 111 -36.12 11.56 14.16
CA ASP A 111 -36.35 12.48 15.29
C ASP A 111 -36.10 13.96 14.92
N ILE A 112 -35.09 14.22 14.07
CA ILE A 112 -34.80 15.56 13.54
C ILE A 112 -35.93 16.05 12.63
N LEU A 113 -36.41 15.20 11.71
CA LEU A 113 -37.50 15.57 10.79
C LEU A 113 -38.81 15.86 11.52
N GLU A 114 -39.08 15.14 12.61
CA GLU A 114 -40.27 15.30 13.45
C GLU A 114 -40.13 16.40 14.51
N GLY A 115 -38.99 17.10 14.58
CA GLY A 115 -38.75 18.17 15.56
C GLY A 115 -38.69 17.69 17.01
N ARG A 116 -38.34 16.42 17.26
CA ARG A 116 -38.29 15.77 18.59
C ARG A 116 -36.91 15.85 19.26
N SER A 117 -36.08 16.84 18.90
CA SER A 117 -34.68 16.97 19.34
C SER A 117 -34.54 17.33 20.82
#